data_AF-A0A318RLV8-F1
#
_entry.id   AF-A0A318RLV8-F1
#
_cell.length_a   1.000
_cell.length_b   1.000
_cell.length_c   1.000
_cell.angle_alpha   90.00
_cell.angle_beta   90.00
_cell.angle_gamma   90.00
#
_symmetry.space_group_name_H-M   'P 1'
#
loop_
_entity.id
_entity.type
_entity.pdbx_description
1 polymer ?
#
loop_
_entity_poly.entity_id
_entity_poly.type
_entity_poly.pdbx_seq_one_letter_code
_entity_poly.pdbx_strand_id
1 'polypeptide(L)'
;MRTLVLGGIRSGKSAFGEGLLPHTGVRYLATAANPATGDPEWSNRIAQHRVRRPAQWTTIETGDIAAELRSDSSTSTLVDDLGSWVSRHIDSVGGWSDDDFDMSGVIDEISSAISEFTGDLVIISPEVGLSLVAPTPAGRLFQDQLGLLNSAVATACDRVVLIVAGQVLELGVDTRIGVDTVATAVPLPVPTGAPVDSTADSDPVDAAAREFAPEAGTTSAESLASTTEFELPEQFEFIAAPDRDAAIAARKRQGELTKPPGSLGRLEEVAVWVASCQGKCPPAPFETPTVVVFAGDHGVARAGVSAFPPEVTAQMVSNFGAGGAAVNVLGRLHGARVRVEDLAVDAQTPEAISRFKVRRSSGDLTREDALSTEETRAALAAGRAIADQEIDSGADLLMAGEMGIGNTTPATILVGLLTDSEPVVVVGRGTGIDDNGWIRKTGAVRDGMRRGRPHARVPLELLRTVAGAEIAAMAGFLAQAALRRTPVILDGLVVTAAALVANDMAPGAREWWLAGHRSAEPAHTIALRQLDLEPLLELSMRLGEGSGALTALPVVQSAVATLASMATFSEAAVSGAADPTSVNPER
;
A
#
# COMPACT_ATOMS: atom_id res chain seq x y z
N MET A 1 -9.76 -29.70 -26.25
CA MET A 1 -9.27 -28.38 -25.76
C MET A 1 -8.61 -28.58 -24.40
N ARG A 2 -7.42 -28.00 -24.18
CA ARG A 2 -6.63 -28.15 -22.94
C ARG A 2 -6.74 -26.89 -22.09
N THR A 3 -7.30 -27.02 -20.90
CA THR A 3 -7.55 -25.91 -19.97
C THR A 3 -6.84 -26.14 -18.65
N LEU A 4 -5.98 -25.22 -18.25
CA LEU A 4 -5.42 -25.14 -16.91
C LEU A 4 -6.29 -24.24 -16.03
N VAL A 5 -6.71 -24.74 -14.87
CA VAL A 5 -7.52 -24.02 -13.87
C VAL A 5 -6.68 -23.84 -12.61
N LEU A 6 -6.23 -22.60 -12.40
CA LEU A 6 -5.44 -22.16 -11.25
C LEU A 6 -6.35 -21.58 -10.15
N GLY A 7 -5.89 -21.57 -8.91
CA GLY A 7 -6.53 -20.80 -7.86
C GLY A 7 -6.22 -21.24 -6.43
N GLY A 8 -6.62 -20.42 -5.47
CA GLY A 8 -6.39 -20.67 -4.05
C GLY A 8 -7.11 -21.91 -3.49
N ILE A 9 -6.81 -22.22 -2.23
CA ILE A 9 -7.55 -23.25 -1.48
C ILE A 9 -8.99 -22.75 -1.28
N ARG A 10 -9.98 -23.62 -1.54
CA ARG A 10 -11.43 -23.30 -1.46
C ARG A 10 -11.88 -22.15 -2.37
N SER A 11 -11.16 -21.83 -3.44
CA SER A 11 -11.57 -20.81 -4.41
C SER A 11 -12.73 -21.23 -5.31
N GLY A 12 -13.01 -22.54 -5.41
CA GLY A 12 -13.99 -23.11 -6.35
C GLY A 12 -13.39 -23.74 -7.61
N LYS A 13 -12.05 -23.79 -7.73
CA LYS A 13 -11.36 -24.30 -8.93
C LYS A 13 -11.78 -25.70 -9.41
N SER A 14 -11.88 -26.68 -8.51
CA SER A 14 -12.28 -28.04 -8.90
C SER A 14 -13.73 -28.07 -9.41
N ALA A 15 -14.65 -27.34 -8.78
CA ALA A 15 -16.04 -27.27 -9.22
C ALA A 15 -16.20 -26.57 -10.59
N PHE A 16 -15.39 -25.52 -10.83
CA PHE A 16 -15.35 -24.87 -12.13
C PHE A 16 -14.81 -25.82 -13.22
N GLY A 17 -13.69 -26.49 -12.96
CA GLY A 17 -13.08 -27.41 -13.92
C GLY A 17 -13.94 -28.63 -14.21
N GLU A 18 -14.62 -29.19 -13.21
CA GLU A 18 -15.61 -30.26 -13.40
C GLU A 18 -16.75 -29.82 -14.33
N GLY A 19 -17.21 -28.56 -14.21
CA GLY A 19 -18.25 -27.99 -15.06
C GLY A 19 -17.86 -27.77 -16.52
N LEU A 20 -16.59 -27.88 -16.88
CA LEU A 20 -16.13 -27.77 -18.27
C LEU A 20 -16.24 -29.09 -19.04
N LEU A 21 -16.41 -30.22 -18.34
CA LEU A 21 -16.40 -31.56 -18.94
C LEU A 21 -17.82 -32.16 -19.02
N PRO A 22 -18.06 -33.11 -19.94
CA PRO A 22 -19.35 -33.75 -20.09
C PRO A 22 -19.72 -34.62 -18.87
N HIS A 23 -21.02 -34.88 -18.71
CA HIS A 23 -21.52 -35.70 -17.59
C HIS A 23 -21.11 -37.18 -17.64
N THR A 24 -20.71 -37.70 -18.81
CA THR A 24 -20.35 -39.11 -19.04
C THR A 24 -19.13 -39.21 -19.93
N GLY A 25 -18.38 -40.32 -19.84
CA GLY A 25 -17.22 -40.55 -20.70
C GLY A 25 -16.01 -39.69 -20.31
N VAL A 26 -15.88 -39.36 -19.03
CA VAL A 26 -14.74 -38.62 -18.48
C VAL A 26 -13.86 -39.55 -17.65
N ARG A 27 -12.54 -39.41 -17.83
CA ARG A 27 -11.51 -40.02 -17.01
C ARG A 27 -11.03 -39.01 -15.96
N TYR A 28 -11.08 -39.37 -14.69
CA TYR A 28 -10.59 -38.55 -13.59
C TYR A 28 -9.27 -39.15 -13.08
N LEU A 29 -8.17 -38.43 -13.27
CA LEU A 29 -6.86 -38.80 -12.73
C LEU A 29 -6.70 -38.20 -11.34
N ALA A 30 -6.81 -39.07 -10.33
CA ALA A 30 -6.61 -38.72 -8.93
C ALA A 30 -5.12 -38.88 -8.60
N THR A 31 -4.44 -37.76 -8.34
CA THR A 31 -2.98 -37.72 -8.20
C THR A 31 -2.49 -37.83 -6.76
N ALA A 32 -3.36 -37.52 -5.79
CA ALA A 32 -3.01 -37.58 -4.37
C ALA A 32 -2.58 -38.99 -3.94
N ALA A 33 -1.56 -39.08 -3.10
CA ALA A 33 -1.21 -40.33 -2.44
C ALA A 33 -2.27 -40.70 -1.38
N ASN A 34 -2.48 -42.00 -1.17
CA ASN A 34 -3.19 -42.48 0.01
C ASN A 34 -2.28 -42.20 1.22
N PRO A 35 -2.69 -41.43 2.23
CA PRO A 35 -1.81 -41.01 3.32
C PRO A 35 -1.24 -42.22 4.07
N ALA A 36 0.08 -42.25 4.25
CA ALA A 36 0.76 -43.27 5.05
C ALA A 36 0.49 -43.13 6.56
N THR A 37 -0.04 -42.00 7.02
CA THR A 37 0.05 -41.56 8.42
C THR A 37 -1.26 -41.55 9.21
N GLY A 38 -2.37 -42.09 8.69
CA GLY A 38 -3.61 -42.20 9.47
C GLY A 38 -4.23 -40.85 9.86
N ASP A 39 -3.93 -39.77 9.13
CA ASP A 39 -4.55 -38.45 9.30
C ASP A 39 -6.06 -38.53 8.97
N PRO A 40 -6.95 -38.42 9.98
CA PRO A 40 -8.39 -38.53 9.78
C PRO A 40 -8.97 -37.33 9.03
N GLU A 41 -8.35 -36.15 9.12
CA GLU A 41 -8.80 -34.95 8.42
C GLU A 41 -8.48 -35.07 6.93
N TRP A 42 -7.26 -35.49 6.58
CA TRP A 42 -6.86 -35.73 5.19
C TRP A 42 -7.67 -36.87 4.57
N SER A 43 -7.89 -37.96 5.31
CA SER A 43 -8.73 -39.07 4.89
C SER A 43 -10.18 -38.64 4.62
N ASN A 44 -10.74 -37.76 5.46
CA ASN A 44 -12.06 -37.18 5.26
C ASN A 44 -12.11 -36.24 4.04
N ARG A 45 -11.05 -35.47 3.76
CA ARG A 45 -10.97 -34.63 2.57
C ARG A 45 -10.93 -35.46 1.28
N ILE A 46 -10.14 -36.54 1.25
CA ILE A 46 -10.12 -37.51 0.15
C ILE A 46 -11.51 -38.17 0.00
N ALA A 47 -12.15 -38.55 1.10
CA ALA A 47 -13.49 -39.13 1.07
C ALA A 47 -14.56 -38.15 0.53
N GLN A 48 -14.51 -36.86 0.92
CA GLN A 48 -15.40 -35.83 0.41
C GLN A 48 -15.18 -35.54 -1.08
N HIS A 49 -13.92 -35.54 -1.55
CA HIS A 49 -13.62 -35.46 -2.98
C HIS A 49 -14.13 -36.70 -3.73
N ARG A 50 -14.00 -37.91 -3.17
CA ARG A 50 -14.55 -39.14 -3.75
C ARG A 50 -16.08 -39.13 -3.86
N VAL A 51 -16.79 -38.59 -2.85
CA VAL A 51 -18.26 -38.49 -2.83
C VAL A 51 -18.81 -37.45 -3.80
N ARG A 52 -18.05 -36.39 -4.11
CA ARG A 52 -18.47 -35.32 -5.04
C ARG A 52 -18.40 -35.74 -6.52
N ARG A 53 -17.63 -36.78 -6.85
CA ARG A 53 -17.42 -37.22 -8.24
C ARG A 53 -18.71 -37.77 -8.86
N PRO A 54 -19.04 -37.38 -10.10
CA PRO A 54 -20.14 -38.02 -10.82
C PRO A 54 -19.90 -39.53 -10.93
N ALA A 55 -20.87 -40.35 -10.52
CA ALA A 55 -20.76 -41.82 -10.51
C ALA A 55 -20.51 -42.44 -11.90
N GLN A 56 -20.66 -41.65 -12.96
CA GLN A 56 -20.46 -42.07 -14.35
C GLN A 56 -19.06 -41.75 -14.90
N TRP A 57 -18.18 -41.15 -14.09
CA TRP A 57 -16.78 -40.91 -14.45
C TRP A 57 -15.91 -42.08 -14.00
N THR A 58 -14.88 -42.40 -14.79
CA THR A 58 -13.91 -43.45 -14.43
C THR A 58 -12.74 -42.82 -13.70
N THR A 59 -12.51 -43.20 -12.45
CA THR A 59 -11.38 -42.70 -11.65
C THR A 59 -10.17 -43.62 -11.79
N ILE A 60 -9.00 -43.04 -12.05
CA ILE A 60 -7.70 -43.71 -12.02
C ILE A 60 -6.83 -43.01 -10.96
N GLU A 61 -6.36 -43.77 -9.98
CA GLU A 61 -5.36 -43.28 -9.02
C GLU A 61 -3.98 -43.51 -9.60
N THR A 62 -3.23 -42.44 -9.89
CA THR A 62 -1.92 -42.53 -10.54
C THR A 62 -0.92 -41.56 -9.92
N GLY A 63 0.35 -41.98 -9.88
CA GLY A 63 1.49 -41.08 -9.65
C GLY A 63 2.19 -40.65 -10.95
N ASP A 64 1.80 -41.24 -12.08
CA ASP A 64 2.40 -41.02 -13.39
C ASP A 64 1.35 -40.44 -14.35
N ILE A 65 1.24 -39.10 -14.32
CA ILE A 65 0.28 -38.36 -15.14
C ILE A 65 0.61 -38.53 -16.62
N ALA A 66 1.90 -38.48 -16.98
CA ALA A 66 2.34 -38.51 -18.37
C ALA A 66 2.00 -39.85 -19.04
N ALA A 67 2.23 -40.99 -18.37
CA ALA A 67 1.85 -42.30 -18.89
C ALA A 67 0.33 -42.43 -19.07
N GLU A 68 -0.47 -41.95 -18.11
CA GLU A 68 -1.93 -42.03 -18.18
C GLU A 68 -2.54 -41.10 -19.24
N LEU A 69 -1.91 -39.96 -19.53
CA LEU A 69 -2.35 -39.10 -20.63
C LEU A 69 -2.02 -39.72 -22.00
N ARG A 70 -0.88 -40.41 -22.11
CA ARG A 70 -0.47 -41.10 -23.36
C ARG A 70 -1.22 -42.39 -23.61
N SER A 71 -1.64 -43.11 -22.57
CA SER A 71 -2.34 -44.40 -22.69
C SER A 71 -3.70 -44.26 -23.39
N ASP A 72 -4.37 -43.11 -23.21
CA ASP A 72 -5.58 -42.73 -23.92
C ASP A 72 -5.67 -41.21 -24.01
N SER A 73 -5.22 -40.68 -25.15
CA SER A 73 -5.16 -39.24 -25.44
C SER A 73 -6.48 -38.64 -25.93
N SER A 74 -7.54 -39.44 -26.04
CA SER A 74 -8.78 -39.05 -26.75
C SER A 74 -9.98 -38.86 -25.84
N THR A 75 -10.06 -39.65 -24.75
CA THR A 75 -11.15 -39.52 -23.77
C THR A 75 -11.01 -38.23 -22.96
N SER A 76 -12.11 -37.50 -22.79
CA SER A 76 -12.14 -36.29 -21.95
C SER A 76 -11.59 -36.60 -20.55
N THR A 77 -10.60 -35.83 -20.10
CA THR A 77 -9.83 -36.16 -18.90
C THR A 77 -9.72 -34.97 -17.95
N LEU A 78 -9.88 -35.21 -16.65
CA LEU A 78 -9.65 -34.24 -15.58
C LEU A 78 -8.49 -34.71 -14.70
N VAL A 79 -7.50 -33.85 -14.46
CA VAL A 79 -6.38 -34.09 -13.54
C VAL A 79 -6.58 -33.23 -12.30
N ASP A 80 -6.73 -33.86 -11.12
CA ASP A 80 -6.98 -33.15 -9.83
C ASP A 80 -6.18 -33.84 -8.70
N ASP A 81 -5.16 -33.18 -8.14
CA ASP A 81 -4.59 -31.88 -8.50
C ASP A 81 -3.06 -31.93 -8.60
N LEU A 82 -2.46 -30.99 -9.34
CA LEU A 82 -1.00 -30.95 -9.52
C LEU A 82 -0.24 -30.67 -8.22
N GLY A 83 -0.82 -29.95 -7.26
CA GLY A 83 -0.18 -29.70 -5.97
C GLY A 83 -0.03 -31.00 -5.16
N SER A 84 -1.11 -31.77 -5.06
CA SER A 84 -1.07 -33.10 -4.43
C SER A 84 -0.12 -34.07 -5.15
N TRP A 85 0.00 -33.94 -6.47
CA TRP A 85 0.96 -34.71 -7.27
C TRP A 85 2.40 -34.34 -6.95
N VAL A 86 2.74 -33.04 -6.92
CA VAL A 86 4.10 -32.55 -6.61
C VAL A 86 4.54 -33.07 -5.24
N SER A 87 3.70 -32.94 -4.21
CA SER A 87 4.03 -33.47 -2.88
C SER A 87 4.29 -34.97 -2.91
N ARG A 88 3.42 -35.74 -3.58
CA ARG A 88 3.60 -37.20 -3.74
C ARG A 88 4.90 -37.55 -4.48
N HIS A 89 5.24 -36.80 -5.51
CA HIS A 89 6.44 -37.06 -6.30
C HIS A 89 7.70 -36.82 -5.46
N ILE A 90 7.78 -35.68 -4.79
CA ILE A 90 8.90 -35.34 -3.89
C ILE A 90 9.02 -36.40 -2.77
N ASP A 91 7.90 -36.82 -2.16
CA ASP A 91 7.88 -37.91 -1.17
C ASP A 91 8.46 -39.21 -1.74
N SER A 92 8.04 -39.60 -2.94
CA SER A 92 8.40 -40.91 -3.53
C SER A 92 9.89 -41.07 -3.84
N VAL A 93 10.57 -39.95 -4.10
CA VAL A 93 12.00 -39.90 -4.40
C VAL A 93 12.84 -39.41 -3.21
N GLY A 94 12.20 -39.07 -2.08
CA GLY A 94 12.89 -38.55 -0.89
C GLY A 94 13.44 -37.13 -1.05
N GLY A 95 12.89 -36.33 -1.97
CA GLY A 95 13.45 -35.04 -2.39
C GLY A 95 13.35 -33.91 -1.36
N TRP A 96 12.59 -34.06 -0.26
CA TRP A 96 12.40 -33.00 0.74
C TRP A 96 13.66 -32.58 1.48
N SER A 97 14.68 -33.44 1.47
CA SER A 97 15.97 -33.22 2.13
C SER A 97 17.12 -33.07 1.14
N ASP A 98 16.80 -32.93 -0.16
CA ASP A 98 17.78 -32.74 -1.23
C ASP A 98 17.82 -31.26 -1.62
N ASP A 99 18.95 -30.62 -1.34
CA ASP A 99 19.16 -29.19 -1.60
C ASP A 99 19.28 -28.89 -3.12
N ASP A 100 19.58 -29.90 -3.94
CA ASP A 100 19.72 -29.81 -5.41
C ASP A 100 18.56 -30.50 -6.15
N PHE A 101 17.41 -30.67 -5.48
CA PHE A 101 16.27 -31.39 -6.03
C PHE A 101 15.73 -30.77 -7.34
N ASP A 102 15.75 -31.55 -8.42
CA ASP A 102 15.33 -31.13 -9.76
C ASP A 102 14.18 -32.00 -10.31
N MET A 103 13.10 -31.35 -10.76
CA MET A 103 11.95 -31.98 -11.43
C MET A 103 11.85 -31.63 -12.92
N SER A 104 12.81 -30.90 -13.49
CA SER A 104 12.77 -30.38 -14.87
C SER A 104 12.39 -31.46 -15.90
N GLY A 105 13.05 -32.63 -15.86
CA GLY A 105 12.75 -33.73 -16.77
C GLY A 105 11.33 -34.27 -16.66
N VAL A 106 10.78 -34.36 -15.44
CA VAL A 106 9.40 -34.84 -15.22
C VAL A 106 8.38 -33.78 -15.65
N ILE A 107 8.68 -32.51 -15.43
CA ILE A 107 7.87 -31.38 -15.91
C ILE A 107 7.80 -31.38 -17.45
N ASP A 108 8.93 -31.64 -18.12
CA ASP A 108 8.99 -31.75 -19.58
C ASP A 108 8.16 -32.93 -20.09
N GLU A 109 8.24 -34.09 -19.45
CA GLU A 109 7.44 -35.27 -19.81
C GLU A 109 5.93 -35.01 -19.68
N ILE A 110 5.49 -34.37 -18.59
CA ILE A 110 4.09 -34.01 -18.37
C ILE A 110 3.64 -32.99 -19.42
N SER A 111 4.46 -31.96 -19.68
CA SER A 111 4.13 -30.90 -20.64
C SER A 111 4.05 -31.44 -22.08
N SER A 112 4.93 -32.36 -22.46
CA SER A 112 4.85 -33.10 -23.72
C SER A 112 3.56 -33.92 -23.82
N ALA A 113 3.22 -34.70 -22.78
CA ALA A 113 1.99 -35.50 -22.78
C ALA A 113 0.72 -34.65 -22.89
N ILE A 114 0.68 -33.48 -22.24
CA ILE A 114 -0.42 -32.50 -22.35
C ILE A 114 -0.49 -31.94 -23.78
N SER A 115 0.66 -31.60 -24.36
CA SER A 115 0.73 -31.04 -25.72
C SER A 115 0.28 -32.04 -26.79
N GLU A 116 0.48 -33.33 -26.57
CA GLU A 116 0.05 -34.43 -27.45
C GLU A 116 -1.41 -34.89 -27.21
N PHE A 117 -2.05 -34.41 -26.13
CA PHE A 117 -3.41 -34.81 -25.78
C PHE A 117 -4.44 -34.24 -26.76
N THR A 118 -5.30 -35.11 -27.30
CA THR A 118 -6.26 -34.75 -28.37
C THR A 118 -7.68 -34.50 -27.89
N GLY A 119 -8.08 -35.09 -26.75
CA GLY A 119 -9.38 -34.89 -26.14
C GLY A 119 -9.52 -33.55 -25.41
N ASP A 120 -10.65 -33.39 -24.69
CA ASP A 120 -10.80 -32.30 -23.73
C ASP A 120 -10.06 -32.62 -22.46
N LEU A 121 -9.13 -31.74 -22.06
CA LEU A 121 -8.28 -31.93 -20.89
C LEU A 121 -8.45 -30.75 -19.95
N VAL A 122 -8.80 -31.03 -18.70
CA VAL A 122 -8.88 -30.03 -17.64
C VAL A 122 -7.87 -30.39 -16.56
N ILE A 123 -7.00 -29.44 -16.22
CA ILE A 123 -5.95 -29.63 -15.21
C ILE A 123 -6.22 -28.67 -14.07
N ILE A 124 -6.33 -29.20 -12.86
CA ILE A 124 -6.52 -28.40 -11.65
C ILE A 124 -5.17 -28.26 -10.94
N SER A 125 -4.81 -27.02 -10.63
CA SER A 125 -3.62 -26.76 -9.82
C SER A 125 -3.83 -25.62 -8.83
N PRO A 126 -3.29 -25.71 -7.61
CA PRO A 126 -3.19 -24.56 -6.73
C PRO A 126 -2.29 -23.48 -7.34
N GLU A 127 -2.69 -22.21 -7.19
CA GLU A 127 -1.79 -21.09 -7.46
C GLU A 127 -0.97 -20.80 -6.20
N VAL A 128 0.36 -20.82 -6.31
CA VAL A 128 1.31 -20.62 -5.22
C VAL A 128 2.19 -19.40 -5.50
N GLY A 129 2.65 -18.70 -4.45
CA GLY A 129 3.46 -17.49 -4.62
C GLY A 129 2.67 -16.17 -4.66
N LEU A 130 1.33 -16.21 -4.53
CA LEU A 130 0.49 -15.01 -4.33
C LEU A 130 0.39 -14.56 -2.85
N SER A 131 1.28 -15.07 -1.98
CA SER A 131 1.32 -14.81 -0.54
C SER A 131 2.77 -14.82 -0.03
N LEU A 132 2.98 -14.71 1.28
CA LEU A 132 4.31 -14.75 1.91
C LEU A 132 5.10 -16.00 1.48
N VAL A 133 6.41 -15.81 1.26
CA VAL A 133 7.36 -16.90 1.03
C VAL A 133 7.29 -17.88 2.21
N ALA A 134 7.23 -19.18 1.93
CA ALA A 134 7.11 -20.17 2.98
C ALA A 134 8.30 -20.10 3.97
N PRO A 135 8.05 -20.14 5.30
CA PRO A 135 9.11 -19.99 6.30
C PRO A 135 10.01 -21.23 6.37
N THR A 136 9.53 -22.40 5.94
CA THR A 136 10.27 -23.66 5.97
C THR A 136 10.94 -23.96 4.62
N PRO A 137 12.13 -24.60 4.62
CA PRO A 137 12.77 -25.05 3.37
C PRO A 137 11.86 -25.93 2.51
N ALA A 138 11.18 -26.91 3.11
CA ALA A 138 10.23 -27.77 2.41
C ALA A 138 9.06 -26.98 1.78
N GLY A 139 8.58 -25.94 2.45
CA GLY A 139 7.53 -25.08 1.91
C GLY A 139 8.00 -24.26 0.72
N ARG A 140 9.24 -23.75 0.73
CA ARG A 140 9.82 -23.03 -0.40
C ARG A 140 10.05 -23.95 -1.59
N LEU A 141 10.65 -25.12 -1.35
CA LEU A 141 10.83 -26.15 -2.38
C LEU A 141 9.51 -26.51 -3.06
N PHE A 142 8.45 -26.74 -2.28
CA PHE A 142 7.12 -27.01 -2.84
C PHE A 142 6.58 -25.84 -3.68
N GLN A 143 6.68 -24.60 -3.18
CA GLN A 143 6.21 -23.41 -3.89
C GLN A 143 6.96 -23.22 -5.22
N ASP A 144 8.28 -23.38 -5.20
CA ASP A 144 9.14 -23.18 -6.38
C ASP A 144 8.85 -24.25 -7.44
N GLN A 145 8.83 -25.53 -7.06
CA GLN A 145 8.59 -26.64 -7.99
C GLN A 145 7.16 -26.61 -8.58
N LEU A 146 6.14 -26.30 -7.76
CA LEU A 146 4.77 -26.18 -8.26
C LEU A 146 4.61 -24.93 -9.17
N GLY A 147 5.30 -23.84 -8.86
CA GLY A 147 5.34 -22.64 -9.72
C GLY A 147 5.94 -22.94 -11.10
N LEU A 148 7.08 -23.64 -11.14
CA LEU A 148 7.71 -24.08 -12.39
C LEU A 148 6.79 -25.01 -13.20
N LEU A 149 6.19 -25.99 -12.55
CA LEU A 149 5.22 -26.89 -13.20
C LEU A 149 4.00 -26.14 -13.74
N ASN A 150 3.42 -25.22 -12.98
CA ASN A 150 2.27 -24.42 -13.42
C ASN A 150 2.61 -23.60 -14.68
N SER A 151 3.80 -22.99 -14.72
CA SER A 151 4.27 -22.22 -15.88
C SER A 151 4.43 -23.10 -17.14
N ALA A 152 5.03 -24.28 -16.99
CA ALA A 152 5.20 -25.22 -18.09
C ALA A 152 3.86 -25.76 -18.62
N VAL A 153 2.96 -26.17 -17.70
CA VAL A 153 1.61 -26.64 -18.04
C VAL A 153 0.77 -25.54 -18.68
N ALA A 154 0.86 -24.31 -18.19
CA ALA A 154 0.18 -23.15 -18.78
C ALA A 154 0.62 -22.93 -20.24
N THR A 155 1.90 -23.17 -20.53
CA THR A 155 2.44 -23.07 -21.90
C THR A 155 1.87 -24.14 -22.82
N ALA A 156 1.72 -25.38 -22.32
CA ALA A 156 1.15 -26.51 -23.07
C ALA A 156 -0.38 -26.47 -23.23
N CYS A 157 -1.08 -25.60 -22.48
CA CYS A 157 -2.55 -25.47 -22.54
C CYS A 157 -3.01 -24.39 -23.52
N ASP A 158 -4.20 -24.62 -24.09
CA ASP A 158 -4.88 -23.69 -25.00
C ASP A 158 -5.54 -22.53 -24.24
N ARG A 159 -5.96 -22.78 -22.99
CA ARG A 159 -6.64 -21.81 -22.12
C ARG A 159 -6.11 -21.93 -20.71
N VAL A 160 -5.91 -20.79 -20.05
CA VAL A 160 -5.54 -20.73 -18.64
C VAL A 160 -6.50 -19.78 -17.92
N VAL A 161 -7.05 -20.23 -16.80
CA VAL A 161 -7.93 -19.42 -15.96
C VAL A 161 -7.45 -19.43 -14.51
N LEU A 162 -7.64 -18.32 -13.81
CA LEU A 162 -7.39 -18.17 -12.39
C LEU A 162 -8.72 -17.95 -11.66
N ILE A 163 -8.99 -18.77 -10.64
CA ILE A 163 -10.18 -18.66 -9.80
C ILE A 163 -9.85 -17.92 -8.50
N VAL A 164 -10.43 -16.75 -8.33
CA VAL A 164 -10.25 -15.87 -7.16
C VAL A 164 -11.61 -15.63 -6.52
N ALA A 165 -11.78 -16.06 -5.26
CA ALA A 165 -13.03 -15.89 -4.51
C ALA A 165 -14.30 -16.35 -5.28
N GLY A 166 -14.21 -17.46 -6.02
CA GLY A 166 -15.30 -17.99 -6.84
C GLY A 166 -15.52 -17.29 -8.19
N GLN A 167 -14.75 -16.25 -8.50
CA GLN A 167 -14.78 -15.56 -9.79
C GLN A 167 -13.72 -16.12 -10.74
N VAL A 168 -14.07 -16.19 -12.03
CA VAL A 168 -13.19 -16.71 -13.10
C VAL A 168 -12.47 -15.54 -13.76
N LEU A 169 -11.14 -15.55 -13.76
CA LEU A 169 -10.29 -14.63 -14.51
C LEU A 169 -9.60 -15.39 -15.63
N GLU A 170 -9.79 -14.99 -16.88
CA GLU A 170 -9.04 -15.57 -18.01
C GLU A 170 -7.65 -14.93 -18.12
N LEU A 171 -6.62 -15.76 -18.22
CA LEU A 171 -5.24 -15.30 -18.41
C LEU A 171 -4.91 -15.32 -19.91
N GLY A 172 -4.61 -14.15 -20.48
CA GLY A 172 -4.40 -13.95 -21.92
C GLY A 172 -3.17 -14.68 -22.47
N VAL A 173 -3.25 -15.12 -23.72
CA VAL A 173 -2.18 -15.87 -24.42
C VAL A 173 -1.06 -14.93 -24.88
N ASP A 174 -1.36 -13.65 -25.17
CA ASP A 174 -0.41 -12.65 -25.69
C ASP A 174 0.53 -12.05 -24.61
N THR A 175 0.42 -12.48 -23.35
CA THR A 175 1.19 -11.95 -22.20
C THR A 175 2.19 -12.95 -21.61
N ARG A 176 2.53 -14.04 -22.33
CA ARG A 176 3.48 -15.05 -21.85
C ARG A 176 4.92 -14.50 -21.84
N ILE A 177 5.53 -14.44 -20.67
CA ILE A 177 6.96 -14.15 -20.50
C ILE A 177 7.74 -15.37 -21.04
N GLY A 178 8.70 -15.17 -21.95
CA GLY A 178 9.49 -16.26 -22.53
C GLY A 178 10.28 -17.02 -21.46
N VAL A 179 10.20 -18.36 -21.47
CA VAL A 179 10.76 -19.27 -20.45
C VAL A 179 12.26 -19.04 -20.22
N ASP A 180 13.00 -18.54 -21.21
CA ASP A 180 14.44 -18.24 -21.11
C ASP A 180 14.80 -17.10 -20.14
N THR A 181 13.84 -16.28 -19.67
CA THR A 181 14.13 -15.14 -18.79
C THR A 181 14.12 -15.46 -17.29
N VAL A 182 13.66 -16.65 -16.88
CA VAL A 182 13.52 -17.00 -15.44
C VAL A 182 14.67 -17.88 -14.94
N ALA A 183 15.48 -18.48 -15.82
CA ALA A 183 16.44 -19.53 -15.45
C ALA A 183 17.83 -19.06 -14.98
N THR A 184 18.10 -17.75 -14.85
CA THR A 184 19.43 -17.26 -14.44
C THR A 184 19.37 -16.31 -13.24
N ALA A 185 18.93 -16.81 -12.09
CA ALA A 185 19.31 -16.22 -10.81
C ALA A 185 20.55 -16.98 -10.29
N VAL A 186 21.73 -16.39 -10.48
CA VAL A 186 22.98 -16.91 -9.91
C VAL A 186 22.89 -16.82 -8.38
N PRO A 187 23.14 -17.91 -7.62
CA PRO A 187 23.16 -17.84 -6.16
C PRO A 187 24.23 -16.86 -5.70
N LEU A 188 23.84 -15.86 -4.92
CA LEU A 188 24.81 -15.01 -4.21
C LEU A 188 25.57 -15.87 -3.19
N PRO A 189 26.92 -15.80 -3.14
CA PRO A 189 27.69 -16.62 -2.22
C PRO A 189 27.39 -16.21 -0.77
N VAL A 190 27.00 -17.18 0.05
CA VAL A 190 26.87 -17.04 1.50
C VAL A 190 28.27 -16.81 2.08
N PRO A 191 28.53 -15.73 2.85
CA PRO A 191 29.82 -15.55 3.49
C PRO A 191 30.00 -16.61 4.57
N THR A 192 30.92 -17.55 4.33
CA THR A 192 31.40 -18.47 5.37
C THR A 192 32.20 -17.68 6.39
N GLY A 193 31.70 -17.64 7.63
CA GLY A 193 32.39 -17.02 8.76
C GLY A 193 33.77 -17.61 8.98
N ALA A 194 34.79 -16.75 9.03
CA ALA A 194 36.12 -17.08 9.49
C ALA A 194 36.33 -16.49 10.91
N PRO A 195 37.16 -17.14 11.74
CA PRO A 195 37.10 -17.03 13.20
C PRO A 195 37.69 -15.72 13.71
N VAL A 196 37.10 -15.21 14.79
CA VAL A 196 37.62 -14.06 15.54
C VAL A 196 38.86 -14.54 16.32
N ASP A 197 40.04 -14.09 15.92
CA ASP A 197 41.26 -14.28 16.68
C ASP A 197 41.50 -13.07 17.60
N SER A 198 41.81 -13.38 18.85
CA SER A 198 41.96 -12.46 19.95
C SER A 198 43.44 -12.23 20.23
N THR A 199 43.96 -11.02 19.99
CA THR A 199 45.08 -10.48 20.77
C THR A 199 45.14 -8.96 20.66
N ALA A 200 45.36 -8.35 21.81
CA ALA A 200 45.48 -6.93 22.09
C ALA A 200 46.65 -6.24 21.35
N ASP A 201 46.53 -4.92 21.14
CA ASP A 201 47.40 -4.00 21.88
C ASP A 201 46.80 -2.60 22.00
N SER A 202 47.09 -1.98 23.13
CA SER A 202 46.60 -0.69 23.63
C SER A 202 47.47 0.47 23.14
N ASP A 203 46.86 1.65 22.91
CA ASP A 203 47.32 2.90 23.54
C ASP A 203 46.32 4.07 23.36
N PRO A 204 46.31 5.06 24.28
CA PRO A 204 45.19 5.96 24.51
C PRO A 204 45.36 7.29 23.77
N VAL A 205 44.25 7.93 23.37
CA VAL A 205 44.29 9.32 22.86
C VAL A 205 43.46 10.24 23.75
N ASP A 206 44.20 11.20 24.27
CA ASP A 206 43.85 12.23 25.23
C ASP A 206 42.77 13.19 24.74
N ALA A 207 41.96 13.67 25.68
CA ALA A 207 40.96 14.70 25.48
C ALA A 207 41.60 16.09 25.53
N ALA A 208 41.39 16.91 24.50
CA ALA A 208 41.57 18.35 24.62
C ALA A 208 40.60 19.10 23.69
N ALA A 209 39.74 19.89 24.34
CA ALA A 209 38.83 20.85 23.75
C ALA A 209 39.58 21.91 22.91
N ARG A 210 39.00 22.31 21.78
CA ARG A 210 39.26 23.61 21.16
C ARG A 210 37.97 24.21 20.61
N GLU A 211 37.69 25.40 21.11
CA GLU A 211 36.68 26.37 20.63
C GLU A 211 36.90 26.71 19.16
N PHE A 212 35.80 26.98 18.44
CA PHE A 212 35.83 27.70 17.18
C PHE A 212 34.77 28.82 17.21
N ALA A 213 35.26 30.06 17.17
CA ALA A 213 34.51 31.25 16.78
C ALA A 213 34.72 31.50 15.26
N PRO A 214 33.84 32.28 14.60
CA PRO A 214 33.58 32.14 13.17
C PRO A 214 34.50 33.01 12.32
N GLU A 215 34.96 32.49 11.18
CA GLU A 215 35.54 33.29 10.10
C GLU A 215 34.62 33.30 8.87
N ALA A 216 34.38 34.51 8.38
CA ALA A 216 33.68 34.79 7.16
C ALA A 216 34.55 34.41 5.96
N GLY A 217 34.04 33.53 5.10
CA GLY A 217 34.65 33.15 3.84
C GLY A 217 33.57 32.93 2.78
N THR A 218 33.51 33.82 1.82
CA THR A 218 32.76 33.68 0.57
C THR A 218 33.07 32.34 -0.10
N THR A 219 32.07 31.48 -0.26
CA THR A 219 32.18 30.31 -1.13
C THR A 219 30.96 30.23 -2.04
N SER A 220 31.29 30.21 -3.32
CA SER A 220 30.47 30.06 -4.49
C SER A 220 29.65 28.77 -4.48
N ALA A 221 28.58 28.78 -5.27
CA ALA A 221 27.73 27.65 -5.59
C ALA A 221 28.54 26.45 -6.09
N GLU A 222 28.90 25.53 -5.19
CA GLU A 222 29.41 24.18 -5.48
C GLU A 222 29.59 23.42 -4.14
N SER A 223 28.49 22.90 -3.60
CA SER A 223 28.50 21.81 -2.60
C SER A 223 27.08 21.21 -2.47
N LEU A 224 26.54 20.76 -3.60
CA LEU A 224 25.42 19.82 -3.70
C LEU A 224 25.88 18.51 -4.36
N ALA A 225 27.19 18.27 -4.41
CA ALA A 225 27.79 17.10 -5.06
C ALA A 225 28.44 16.19 -4.01
N SER A 226 27.58 15.54 -3.24
CA SER A 226 27.91 14.34 -2.47
C SER A 226 26.60 13.63 -2.12
N THR A 227 25.79 13.36 -3.13
CA THR A 227 24.64 12.47 -3.05
C THR A 227 24.83 11.46 -4.16
N THR A 228 24.82 10.19 -3.79
CA THR A 228 24.92 9.02 -4.67
C THR A 228 24.19 9.26 -5.99
N GLU A 229 24.91 9.15 -7.11
CA GLU A 229 24.29 9.08 -8.43
C GLU A 229 23.21 7.95 -8.39
N PHE A 230 22.00 8.27 -8.86
CA PHE A 230 20.85 7.37 -9.12
C PHE A 230 19.68 7.22 -8.11
N GLU A 231 19.49 8.08 -7.10
CA GLU A 231 18.20 8.09 -6.36
C GLU A 231 17.14 8.97 -7.06
N LEU A 232 16.10 8.35 -7.61
CA LEU A 232 14.95 9.05 -8.19
C LEU A 232 13.99 9.51 -7.07
N PRO A 233 13.43 10.74 -7.13
CA PRO A 233 12.57 11.27 -6.06
C PRO A 233 11.23 10.53 -5.91
N GLU A 234 10.80 9.79 -6.93
CA GLU A 234 9.63 8.91 -6.91
C GLU A 234 9.91 7.53 -6.29
N GLN A 235 11.16 7.19 -5.98
CA GLN A 235 11.53 5.91 -5.39
C GLN A 235 11.64 6.05 -3.87
N PHE A 236 10.90 5.20 -3.17
CA PHE A 236 10.95 5.05 -1.72
C PHE A 236 11.23 3.61 -1.36
N GLU A 237 11.97 3.41 -0.27
CA GLU A 237 12.11 2.10 0.35
C GLU A 237 10.79 1.68 1.02
N PHE A 238 10.72 0.41 1.41
CA PHE A 238 9.61 -0.07 2.23
C PHE A 238 9.53 0.72 3.54
N ILE A 239 8.34 1.23 3.87
CA ILE A 239 8.13 2.00 5.08
C ILE A 239 7.93 1.06 6.25
N ALA A 240 8.85 1.12 7.23
CA ALA A 240 8.72 0.36 8.46
C ALA A 240 7.43 0.78 9.21
N ALA A 241 6.68 -0.21 9.69
CA ALA A 241 5.50 0.02 10.52
C ALA A 241 5.88 0.73 11.85
N PRO A 242 4.95 1.50 12.45
CA PRO A 242 5.11 2.01 13.81
C PRO A 242 5.40 0.89 14.84
N ASP A 243 6.00 1.27 15.98
CA ASP A 243 6.50 0.33 16.99
C ASP A 243 5.37 -0.51 17.63
N ARG A 244 5.43 -1.82 17.40
CA ARG A 244 4.44 -2.78 17.90
C ARG A 244 4.48 -2.94 19.42
N ASP A 245 5.65 -2.91 20.03
CA ASP A 245 5.82 -3.13 21.47
C ASP A 245 5.31 -1.91 22.25
N ALA A 246 5.57 -0.70 21.75
CA ALA A 246 4.99 0.52 22.28
C ALA A 246 3.46 0.51 22.16
N ALA A 247 2.90 0.01 21.05
CA ALA A 247 1.46 -0.14 20.89
C ALA A 247 0.85 -1.15 21.91
N ILE A 248 1.54 -2.27 22.16
CA ILE A 248 1.12 -3.26 23.17
C ILE A 248 1.18 -2.64 24.57
N ALA A 249 2.26 -1.93 24.91
CA ALA A 249 2.41 -1.25 26.19
C ALA A 249 1.33 -0.19 26.41
N ALA A 250 1.00 0.59 25.38
CA ALA A 250 -0.05 1.59 25.43
C ALA A 250 -1.45 0.99 25.65
N ARG A 251 -1.79 -0.11 24.95
CA ARG A 251 -3.05 -0.84 25.17
C ARG A 251 -3.14 -1.42 26.58
N LYS A 252 -2.05 -1.99 27.10
CA LYS A 252 -1.99 -2.47 28.47
C LYS A 252 -2.26 -1.33 29.46
N ARG A 253 -1.56 -0.20 29.31
CA ARG A 253 -1.75 0.97 30.16
C ARG A 253 -3.19 1.49 30.10
N GLN A 254 -3.82 1.55 28.93
CA GLN A 254 -5.24 1.96 28.79
C GLN A 254 -6.20 1.12 29.65
N GLY A 255 -5.92 -0.17 29.83
CA GLY A 255 -6.69 -1.06 30.70
C GLY A 255 -6.49 -0.83 32.20
N GLU A 256 -5.40 -0.16 32.60
CA GLU A 256 -5.05 0.12 34.00
C GLU A 256 -5.53 1.50 34.48
N LEU A 257 -5.84 2.42 33.55
CA LEU A 257 -6.32 3.76 33.87
C LEU A 257 -7.66 3.72 34.60
N THR A 258 -7.89 4.67 35.52
CA THR A 258 -9.08 4.76 36.40
C THR A 258 -10.35 5.13 35.61
N LYS A 259 -10.79 4.21 34.75
CA LYS A 259 -11.95 4.29 33.88
C LYS A 259 -12.40 2.87 33.50
N PRO A 260 -13.68 2.65 33.15
CA PRO A 260 -14.08 1.38 32.55
C PRO A 260 -13.27 1.08 31.27
N PRO A 261 -12.84 -0.16 31.01
CA PRO A 261 -12.10 -0.52 29.80
C PRO A 261 -12.83 -0.06 28.53
N GLY A 262 -12.12 0.61 27.61
CA GLY A 262 -12.66 1.09 26.34
C GLY A 262 -13.60 2.31 26.44
N SER A 263 -13.83 2.87 27.63
CA SER A 263 -14.80 3.97 27.81
C SER A 263 -14.40 5.31 27.18
N LEU A 264 -13.12 5.51 26.82
CA LEU A 264 -12.70 6.68 26.02
C LEU A 264 -12.77 6.42 24.51
N GLY A 265 -13.17 5.21 24.08
CA GLY A 265 -13.37 4.84 22.68
C GLY A 265 -12.15 5.15 21.81
N ARG A 266 -12.37 5.86 20.70
CA ARG A 266 -11.32 6.18 19.72
C ARG A 266 -10.15 7.00 20.26
N LEU A 267 -10.32 7.74 21.36
CA LEU A 267 -9.18 8.41 21.99
C LEU A 267 -8.13 7.39 22.48
N GLU A 268 -8.56 6.20 22.88
CA GLU A 268 -7.64 5.14 23.30
C GLU A 268 -6.80 4.64 22.13
N GLU A 269 -7.45 4.42 20.99
CA GLU A 269 -6.81 3.98 19.74
C GLU A 269 -5.81 5.02 19.21
N VAL A 270 -6.19 6.29 19.22
CA VAL A 270 -5.30 7.40 18.81
C VAL A 270 -4.07 7.49 19.72
N ALA A 271 -4.25 7.36 21.04
CA ALA A 271 -3.13 7.39 21.97
C ALA A 271 -2.17 6.20 21.77
N VAL A 272 -2.71 5.02 21.46
CA VAL A 272 -1.92 3.82 21.12
C VAL A 272 -1.15 4.03 19.81
N TRP A 273 -1.79 4.62 18.80
CA TRP A 273 -1.14 4.96 17.54
C TRP A 273 0.02 5.96 17.76
N VAL A 274 -0.20 7.06 18.50
CA VAL A 274 0.90 8.01 18.79
C VAL A 274 2.03 7.33 19.57
N ALA A 275 1.72 6.49 20.55
CA ALA A 275 2.73 5.72 21.28
C ALA A 275 3.56 4.83 20.35
N SER A 276 2.92 4.20 19.37
CA SER A 276 3.60 3.38 18.36
C SER A 276 4.48 4.21 17.41
N CYS A 277 4.01 5.38 16.96
CA CYS A 277 4.81 6.27 16.12
C CYS A 277 6.05 6.80 16.84
N GLN A 278 5.92 7.12 18.14
CA GLN A 278 7.04 7.62 18.95
C GLN A 278 7.92 6.51 19.55
N GLY A 279 7.53 5.22 19.41
CA GLY A 279 8.25 4.10 20.03
C GLY A 279 8.28 4.14 21.56
N LYS A 280 7.28 4.76 22.20
CA LYS A 280 7.28 5.01 23.66
C LYS A 280 5.89 5.01 24.27
N CYS A 281 5.75 4.41 25.45
CA CYS A 281 4.55 4.47 26.27
C CYS A 281 4.88 4.92 27.72
N PRO A 282 4.20 5.94 28.28
CA PRO A 282 3.23 6.80 27.58
C PRO A 282 3.93 7.67 26.51
N PRO A 283 3.21 8.05 25.44
CA PRO A 283 3.74 8.97 24.44
C PRO A 283 4.03 10.35 25.05
N ALA A 284 5.02 11.04 24.49
CA ALA A 284 5.31 12.44 24.79
C ALA A 284 4.28 13.37 24.11
N PRO A 285 3.88 14.47 24.77
CA PRO A 285 3.13 15.55 24.11
C PRO A 285 3.90 16.11 22.90
N PHE A 286 3.17 16.53 21.88
CA PHE A 286 3.77 17.23 20.74
C PHE A 286 4.18 18.66 21.15
N GLU A 287 5.44 19.01 20.92
CA GLU A 287 6.04 20.31 21.17
C GLU A 287 5.95 21.22 19.96
N THR A 288 6.16 20.67 18.75
CA THR A 288 6.25 21.47 17.52
C THR A 288 5.40 20.87 16.39
N PRO A 289 4.07 20.81 16.55
CA PRO A 289 3.20 20.44 15.45
C PRO A 289 3.32 21.48 14.32
N THR A 290 3.49 21.03 13.08
CA THR A 290 3.65 21.92 11.93
C THR A 290 2.67 21.56 10.81
N VAL A 291 1.99 22.56 10.27
CA VAL A 291 1.24 22.46 9.01
C VAL A 291 1.99 23.14 7.88
N VAL A 292 2.09 22.45 6.75
CA VAL A 292 2.66 22.98 5.51
C VAL A 292 1.55 23.08 4.45
N VAL A 293 1.32 24.29 3.94
CA VAL A 293 0.35 24.57 2.88
C VAL A 293 1.06 24.64 1.53
N PHE A 294 0.72 23.72 0.63
CA PHE A 294 1.27 23.64 -0.72
C PHE A 294 0.36 24.37 -1.70
N ALA A 295 0.87 25.42 -2.35
CA ALA A 295 0.11 26.27 -3.24
C ALA A 295 0.46 26.07 -4.72
N GLY A 296 -0.56 25.93 -5.57
CA GLY A 296 -0.40 25.72 -7.01
C GLY A 296 -1.65 26.01 -7.81
N ASP A 297 -1.50 26.63 -8.98
CA ASP A 297 -2.61 26.90 -9.90
C ASP A 297 -2.82 25.76 -10.91
N HIS A 298 -4.06 25.62 -11.39
CA HIS A 298 -4.41 24.56 -12.31
C HIS A 298 -4.99 25.07 -13.63
N GLY A 299 -4.46 24.56 -14.76
CA GLY A 299 -4.91 24.94 -16.09
C GLY A 299 -6.42 24.73 -16.31
N VAL A 300 -6.95 23.66 -15.72
CA VAL A 300 -8.38 23.30 -15.78
C VAL A 300 -9.31 24.33 -15.11
N ALA A 301 -8.79 25.18 -14.23
CA ALA A 301 -9.58 26.23 -13.57
C ALA A 301 -10.21 27.20 -14.59
N ARG A 302 -9.55 27.44 -15.72
CA ARG A 302 -10.04 28.29 -16.82
C ARG A 302 -11.32 27.75 -17.48
N ALA A 303 -11.62 26.46 -17.31
CA ALA A 303 -12.87 25.85 -17.76
C ALA A 303 -14.05 26.10 -16.82
N GLY A 304 -13.89 26.91 -15.76
CA GLY A 304 -14.97 27.27 -14.84
C GLY A 304 -15.45 26.09 -14.00
N VAL A 305 -14.53 25.24 -13.56
CA VAL A 305 -14.76 24.09 -12.66
C VAL A 305 -14.79 24.47 -11.17
N SER A 306 -14.54 25.74 -10.86
CA SER A 306 -14.60 26.34 -9.51
C SER A 306 -15.57 27.52 -9.49
N ALA A 307 -16.11 27.83 -8.32
CA ALA A 307 -16.91 29.03 -8.08
C ALA A 307 -16.06 30.33 -8.06
N PHE A 308 -14.75 30.19 -7.89
CA PHE A 308 -13.80 31.31 -7.80
C PHE A 308 -12.89 31.36 -9.04
N PRO A 309 -12.45 32.56 -9.46
CA PRO A 309 -11.53 32.71 -10.56
C PRO A 309 -10.08 32.35 -10.15
N PRO A 310 -9.20 31.94 -11.09
CA PRO A 310 -7.86 31.43 -10.77
C PRO A 310 -6.98 32.39 -9.94
N GLU A 311 -7.16 33.70 -10.10
CA GLU A 311 -6.37 34.72 -9.40
C GLU A 311 -6.53 34.67 -7.87
N VAL A 312 -7.59 34.02 -7.38
CA VAL A 312 -7.83 33.83 -5.94
C VAL A 312 -6.71 32.98 -5.29
N THR A 313 -6.04 32.09 -6.01
CA THR A 313 -4.90 31.33 -5.47
C THR A 313 -3.82 32.28 -4.93
N ALA A 314 -3.37 33.23 -5.74
CA ALA A 314 -2.35 34.21 -5.34
C ALA A 314 -2.83 35.14 -4.21
N GLN A 315 -4.12 35.52 -4.22
CA GLN A 315 -4.72 36.33 -3.17
C GLN A 315 -4.74 35.60 -1.82
N MET A 316 -5.08 34.31 -1.82
CA MET A 316 -5.06 33.49 -0.61
C MET A 316 -3.65 33.22 -0.12
N VAL A 317 -2.68 33.01 -1.02
CA VAL A 317 -1.25 32.95 -0.66
C VAL A 317 -0.79 34.22 0.06
N SER A 318 -1.19 35.39 -0.44
CA SER A 318 -0.93 36.66 0.24
C SER A 318 -1.63 36.74 1.59
N ASN A 319 -2.86 36.21 1.71
CA ASN A 319 -3.61 36.17 2.96
C ASN A 319 -2.96 35.24 4.01
N PHE A 320 -2.40 34.10 3.59
CA PHE A 320 -1.63 33.22 4.49
C PHE A 320 -0.42 33.94 5.07
N GLY A 321 0.32 34.67 4.22
CA GLY A 321 1.47 35.48 4.64
C GLY A 321 1.08 36.63 5.58
N ALA A 322 -0.12 37.19 5.41
CA ALA A 322 -0.68 38.19 6.32
C ALA A 322 -1.26 37.58 7.63
N GLY A 323 -1.32 36.24 7.75
CA GLY A 323 -1.83 35.57 8.93
C GLY A 323 -3.36 35.57 9.08
N GLY A 324 -4.07 35.88 8.00
CA GLY A 324 -5.52 36.14 7.99
C GLY A 324 -6.41 34.95 7.60
N ALA A 325 -5.83 33.82 7.17
CA ALA A 325 -6.61 32.66 6.76
C ALA A 325 -6.96 31.73 7.93
N ALA A 326 -7.85 30.75 7.66
CA ALA A 326 -8.31 29.80 8.67
C ALA A 326 -7.15 28.97 9.25
N VAL A 327 -6.23 28.51 8.40
CA VAL A 327 -5.02 27.78 8.82
C VAL A 327 -4.16 28.60 9.80
N ASN A 328 -4.05 29.92 9.61
CA ASN A 328 -3.27 30.78 10.53
C ASN A 328 -3.97 30.95 11.88
N VAL A 329 -5.30 31.10 11.88
CA VAL A 329 -6.08 31.25 13.11
C VAL A 329 -6.02 29.96 13.94
N LEU A 330 -6.29 28.81 13.31
CA LEU A 330 -6.27 27.51 13.96
C LEU A 330 -4.85 27.11 14.38
N GLY A 331 -3.85 27.39 13.54
CA GLY A 331 -2.44 27.13 13.85
C GLY A 331 -2.00 27.86 15.11
N ARG A 332 -2.24 29.17 15.20
CA ARG A 332 -1.94 29.94 16.42
C ARG A 332 -2.70 29.44 17.64
N LEU A 333 -3.99 29.09 17.48
CA LEU A 333 -4.82 28.62 18.59
C LEU A 333 -4.30 27.32 19.19
N HIS A 334 -3.85 26.39 18.35
CA HIS A 334 -3.42 25.05 18.76
C HIS A 334 -1.90 24.91 18.89
N GLY A 335 -1.16 26.02 18.81
CA GLY A 335 0.30 26.04 18.94
C GLY A 335 1.04 25.39 17.77
N ALA A 336 0.39 25.27 16.61
CA ALA A 336 1.01 24.71 15.42
C ALA A 336 1.68 25.79 14.55
N ARG A 337 2.90 25.49 14.08
CA ARG A 337 3.60 26.33 13.11
C ARG A 337 2.91 26.20 11.75
N VAL A 338 2.81 27.32 11.04
CA VAL A 338 2.23 27.36 9.68
C VAL A 338 3.33 27.76 8.70
N ARG A 339 3.61 26.88 7.74
CA ARG A 339 4.50 27.13 6.60
C ARG A 339 3.69 27.12 5.32
N VAL A 340 4.06 27.97 4.36
CA VAL A 340 3.41 28.05 3.05
C VAL A 340 4.49 27.94 2.00
N GLU A 341 4.27 27.10 0.99
CA GLU A 341 5.19 26.89 -0.12
C GLU A 341 4.44 27.02 -1.44
N ASP A 342 4.97 27.84 -2.33
CA ASP A 342 4.50 28.03 -3.69
C ASP A 342 5.25 27.08 -4.63
N LEU A 343 4.51 26.11 -5.17
CA LEU A 343 5.02 25.11 -6.11
C LEU A 343 4.65 25.48 -7.56
N ALA A 344 3.50 26.11 -7.76
CA ALA A 344 3.00 26.45 -9.09
C ALA A 344 2.00 27.62 -9.19
N VAL A 345 2.02 28.58 -8.27
CA VAL A 345 1.11 29.75 -8.32
C VAL A 345 1.40 30.57 -9.57
N ASP A 346 0.37 30.92 -10.34
CA ASP A 346 0.48 31.72 -11.58
C ASP A 346 0.59 33.22 -11.30
N ALA A 347 1.43 33.58 -10.35
CA ALA A 347 1.78 34.95 -10.00
C ALA A 347 3.23 35.00 -9.51
N GLN A 348 3.77 36.21 -9.41
CA GLN A 348 4.98 36.41 -8.64
C GLN A 348 4.64 36.35 -7.16
N THR A 349 5.40 35.59 -6.40
CA THR A 349 5.28 35.43 -4.95
C THR A 349 6.60 35.81 -4.27
N PRO A 350 6.60 36.08 -2.95
CA PRO A 350 7.83 36.35 -2.22
C PRO A 350 8.82 35.17 -2.27
N GLU A 351 10.11 35.47 -2.37
CA GLU A 351 11.19 34.46 -2.44
C GLU A 351 11.16 33.47 -1.27
N ALA A 352 10.76 33.95 -0.09
CA ALA A 352 10.64 33.15 1.12
C ALA A 352 9.67 31.96 1.00
N ILE A 353 8.71 32.01 0.08
CA ILE A 353 7.77 30.91 -0.17
C ILE A 353 7.92 30.29 -1.56
N SER A 354 8.74 30.88 -2.44
CA SER A 354 8.85 30.44 -3.84
C SER A 354 10.14 29.68 -4.13
N ARG A 355 10.90 29.30 -3.10
CA ARG A 355 12.17 28.56 -3.24
C ARG A 355 11.99 27.23 -3.98
N PHE A 356 10.85 26.59 -3.77
CA PHE A 356 10.50 25.30 -4.37
C PHE A 356 9.60 25.42 -5.60
N LYS A 357 9.43 26.63 -6.15
CA LYS A 357 8.54 26.86 -7.28
C LYS A 357 9.04 26.12 -8.52
N VAL A 358 8.24 25.17 -8.99
CA VAL A 358 8.57 24.33 -10.14
C VAL A 358 8.17 25.03 -11.44
N ARG A 359 7.00 25.67 -11.46
CA ARG A 359 6.45 26.31 -12.66
C ARG A 359 5.38 27.36 -12.32
N ARG A 360 4.64 27.84 -13.32
CA ARG A 360 3.46 28.71 -13.15
C ARG A 360 2.24 28.04 -13.76
N SER A 361 1.28 27.64 -12.93
CA SER A 361 0.13 26.79 -13.25
C SER A 361 0.52 25.44 -13.86
N SER A 362 -0.27 24.40 -13.63
CA SER A 362 -0.23 23.19 -14.46
C SER A 362 -0.84 23.42 -15.85
N GLY A 363 -0.55 22.52 -16.79
CA GLY A 363 -1.28 22.39 -18.06
C GLY A 363 -2.76 22.05 -17.84
N ASP A 364 -3.58 22.26 -18.87
CA ASP A 364 -4.98 21.83 -18.80
C ASP A 364 -5.08 20.31 -18.98
N LEU A 365 -5.29 19.59 -17.88
CA LEU A 365 -5.42 18.12 -17.83
C LEU A 365 -6.49 17.54 -18.75
N THR A 366 -7.38 18.36 -19.34
CA THR A 366 -8.35 17.90 -20.34
C THR A 366 -7.77 17.85 -21.76
N ARG A 367 -6.62 18.48 -22.01
CA ARG A 367 -6.02 18.70 -23.34
C ARG A 367 -4.54 18.31 -23.43
N GLU A 368 -3.75 18.64 -22.42
CA GLU A 368 -2.29 18.44 -22.37
C GLU A 368 -1.85 17.95 -20.99
N ASP A 369 -0.64 17.40 -20.87
CA ASP A 369 -0.15 16.87 -19.60
C ASP A 369 0.01 18.00 -18.58
N ALA A 370 -0.33 17.72 -17.32
CA ALA A 370 -0.31 18.72 -16.27
C ALA A 370 1.11 19.24 -16.00
N LEU A 371 2.11 18.36 -16.05
CA LEU A 371 3.53 18.61 -15.78
C LEU A 371 4.41 17.88 -16.81
N SER A 372 5.65 18.33 -16.99
CA SER A 372 6.71 17.49 -17.59
C SER A 372 7.20 16.43 -16.61
N THR A 373 7.95 15.44 -17.09
CA THR A 373 8.58 14.43 -16.21
C THR A 373 9.55 15.09 -15.23
N GLU A 374 10.36 16.02 -15.70
CA GLU A 374 11.33 16.78 -14.89
C GLU A 374 10.62 17.64 -13.84
N GLU A 375 9.55 18.33 -14.22
CA GLU A 375 8.73 19.12 -13.30
C GLU A 375 8.05 18.24 -12.23
N THR A 376 7.57 17.06 -12.62
CA THR A 376 6.94 16.11 -11.68
C THR A 376 7.96 15.61 -10.66
N ARG A 377 9.17 15.25 -11.12
CA ARG A 377 10.28 14.85 -10.25
C ARG A 377 10.74 15.99 -9.35
N ALA A 378 10.83 17.20 -9.88
CA ALA A 378 11.19 18.39 -9.10
C ALA A 378 10.16 18.67 -8.00
N ALA A 379 8.86 18.52 -8.29
CA ALA A 379 7.79 18.66 -7.31
C ALA A 379 7.89 17.59 -6.20
N LEU A 380 8.07 16.32 -6.57
CA LEU A 380 8.28 15.23 -5.59
C LEU A 380 9.50 15.49 -4.72
N ALA A 381 10.64 15.86 -5.32
CA ALA A 381 11.86 16.20 -4.61
C ALA A 381 11.67 17.40 -3.66
N ALA A 382 10.93 18.43 -4.08
CA ALA A 382 10.57 19.55 -3.22
C ALA A 382 9.76 19.08 -2.00
N GLY A 383 8.76 18.21 -2.21
CA GLY A 383 7.99 17.59 -1.14
C GLY A 383 8.86 16.88 -0.10
N ARG A 384 9.79 16.04 -0.56
CA ARG A 384 10.75 15.34 0.31
C ARG A 384 11.61 16.34 1.09
N ALA A 385 12.21 17.31 0.40
CA ALA A 385 13.06 18.31 1.01
C ALA A 385 12.33 19.19 2.04
N ILE A 386 11.05 19.50 1.81
CA ILE A 386 10.23 20.26 2.77
C ILE A 386 9.95 19.41 4.02
N ALA A 387 9.62 18.12 3.86
CA ALA A 387 9.43 17.22 5.00
C ALA A 387 10.72 17.10 5.83
N ASP A 388 11.86 16.87 5.18
CA ASP A 388 13.16 16.79 5.86
C ASP A 388 13.48 18.08 6.62
N GLN A 389 13.27 19.25 6.00
CA GLN A 389 13.51 20.54 6.65
C GLN A 389 12.66 20.74 7.91
N GLU A 390 11.38 20.37 7.88
CA GLU A 390 10.51 20.52 9.06
C GLU A 390 10.91 19.55 10.17
N ILE A 391 11.19 18.29 9.82
CA ILE A 391 11.57 17.26 10.79
C ILE A 391 12.92 17.58 11.43
N ASP A 392 13.91 17.98 10.62
CA ASP A 392 15.24 18.39 11.10
C ASP A 392 15.17 19.68 11.94
N SER A 393 14.15 20.52 11.71
CA SER A 393 13.85 21.70 12.53
C SER A 393 13.03 21.38 13.80
N GLY A 394 12.79 20.10 14.09
CA GLY A 394 12.15 19.63 15.31
C GLY A 394 10.64 19.39 15.22
N ALA A 395 10.05 19.35 14.03
CA ALA A 395 8.64 18.99 13.90
C ALA A 395 8.42 17.53 14.33
N ASP A 396 7.55 17.32 15.31
CA ASP A 396 7.21 16.01 15.88
C ASP A 396 5.83 15.49 15.46
N LEU A 397 5.07 16.33 14.77
CA LEU A 397 3.82 16.00 14.09
C LEU A 397 3.65 16.91 12.88
N LEU A 398 3.41 16.32 11.72
CA LEU A 398 3.19 17.06 10.49
C LEU A 398 1.71 17.08 10.09
N MET A 399 1.35 18.11 9.33
CA MET A 399 0.05 18.27 8.69
C MET A 399 0.28 18.82 7.29
N ALA A 400 -0.45 18.32 6.31
CA ALA A 400 -0.45 18.88 4.96
C ALA A 400 -1.74 19.66 4.72
N GLY A 401 -1.60 20.81 4.09
CA GLY A 401 -2.68 21.62 3.56
C GLY A 401 -2.38 22.02 2.12
N GLU A 402 -3.37 22.56 1.44
CA GLU A 402 -3.22 22.98 0.05
C GLU A 402 -3.93 24.30 -0.21
N MET A 403 -3.54 24.94 -1.31
CA MET A 403 -4.29 26.03 -1.90
C MET A 403 -4.15 26.02 -3.41
N GLY A 404 -5.25 25.85 -4.13
CA GLY A 404 -5.24 25.93 -5.58
C GLY A 404 -6.63 25.98 -6.18
N ILE A 405 -6.96 27.06 -6.88
CA ILE A 405 -8.25 27.11 -7.57
C ILE A 405 -8.31 26.02 -8.64
N GLY A 406 -9.34 25.17 -8.56
CA GLY A 406 -9.57 24.06 -9.48
C GLY A 406 -8.97 22.72 -9.06
N ASN A 407 -8.13 22.66 -8.01
CA ASN A 407 -7.38 21.48 -7.60
C ASN A 407 -8.23 20.28 -7.10
N THR A 408 -9.48 20.53 -6.69
CA THR A 408 -10.42 19.43 -6.40
C THR A 408 -10.71 18.59 -7.64
N THR A 409 -10.50 19.12 -8.85
CA THR A 409 -10.65 18.38 -10.12
C THR A 409 -9.56 17.32 -10.29
N PRO A 410 -8.25 17.65 -10.32
CA PRO A 410 -7.20 16.63 -10.36
C PRO A 410 -7.24 15.67 -9.16
N ALA A 411 -7.55 16.15 -7.95
CA ALA A 411 -7.72 15.26 -6.79
C ALA A 411 -8.84 14.23 -7.00
N THR A 412 -9.99 14.64 -7.55
CA THR A 412 -11.10 13.73 -7.88
C THR A 412 -10.71 12.72 -8.96
N ILE A 413 -9.94 13.14 -9.96
CA ILE A 413 -9.42 12.26 -11.02
C ILE A 413 -8.50 11.19 -10.42
N LEU A 414 -7.56 11.59 -9.56
CA LEU A 414 -6.64 10.66 -8.89
C LEU A 414 -7.41 9.62 -8.07
N VAL A 415 -8.34 10.07 -7.22
CA VAL A 415 -9.17 9.14 -6.43
C VAL A 415 -9.97 8.22 -7.35
N GLY A 416 -10.64 8.74 -8.38
CA GLY A 416 -11.41 7.94 -9.31
C GLY A 416 -10.58 6.87 -10.01
N LEU A 417 -9.37 7.20 -10.45
CA LEU A 417 -8.46 6.26 -11.12
C LEU A 417 -7.90 5.20 -10.18
N LEU A 418 -7.44 5.59 -9.00
CA LEU A 418 -6.79 4.70 -8.04
C LEU A 418 -7.78 3.77 -7.32
N THR A 419 -9.08 4.11 -7.34
CA THR A 419 -10.15 3.32 -6.72
C THR A 419 -11.11 2.70 -7.73
N ASP A 420 -10.80 2.81 -9.03
CA ASP A 420 -11.65 2.40 -10.17
C ASP A 420 -13.12 2.85 -10.03
N SER A 421 -13.32 4.06 -9.51
CA SER A 421 -14.64 4.64 -9.28
C SER A 421 -15.08 5.51 -10.46
N GLU A 422 -16.36 5.44 -10.82
CA GLU A 422 -16.90 6.24 -11.92
C GLU A 422 -16.94 7.75 -11.62
N PRO A 423 -16.73 8.64 -12.61
CA PRO A 423 -16.73 10.09 -12.41
C PRO A 423 -17.95 10.64 -11.66
N VAL A 424 -19.14 10.12 -11.96
CA VAL A 424 -20.41 10.55 -11.36
C VAL A 424 -20.48 10.30 -9.85
N VAL A 425 -19.78 9.28 -9.34
CA VAL A 425 -19.76 8.95 -7.91
C VAL A 425 -18.79 9.83 -7.14
N VAL A 426 -17.68 10.23 -7.77
CA VAL A 426 -16.58 10.95 -7.11
C VAL A 426 -16.70 12.47 -7.17
N VAL A 427 -17.42 13.04 -8.16
CA VAL A 427 -17.48 14.49 -8.36
C VAL A 427 -18.37 15.19 -7.32
N GLY A 428 -17.73 15.90 -6.40
CA GLY A 428 -18.36 16.84 -5.47
C GLY A 428 -18.45 18.27 -5.98
N ARG A 429 -19.13 19.12 -5.19
CA ARG A 429 -19.34 20.55 -5.50
C ARG A 429 -18.15 21.45 -5.17
N GLY A 430 -17.10 20.94 -4.51
CA GLY A 430 -15.89 21.69 -4.19
C GLY A 430 -16.19 23.00 -3.46
N THR A 431 -15.78 24.10 -4.09
CA THR A 431 -15.97 25.48 -3.65
C THR A 431 -17.43 25.97 -3.62
N GLY A 432 -18.41 25.07 -3.82
CA GLY A 432 -19.84 25.37 -3.79
C GLY A 432 -20.44 25.64 -5.16
N ILE A 433 -19.93 24.98 -6.22
CA ILE A 433 -20.38 25.18 -7.60
C ILE A 433 -21.87 24.85 -7.79
N ASP A 434 -22.50 25.57 -8.71
CA ASP A 434 -23.87 25.31 -9.18
C ASP A 434 -23.92 24.08 -10.11
N ASP A 435 -25.11 23.73 -10.59
CA ASP A 435 -25.29 22.54 -11.44
C ASP A 435 -24.55 22.67 -12.77
N ASN A 436 -24.45 23.88 -13.33
CA ASN A 436 -23.69 24.12 -14.55
C ASN A 436 -22.18 23.91 -14.31
N GLY A 437 -21.67 24.42 -13.19
CA GLY A 437 -20.29 24.19 -12.75
C GLY A 437 -20.02 22.71 -12.50
N TRP A 438 -20.97 21.99 -11.89
CA TRP A 438 -20.87 20.55 -11.67
C TRP A 438 -20.82 19.78 -12.99
N ILE A 439 -21.63 20.14 -13.99
CA ILE A 439 -21.60 19.53 -15.34
C ILE A 439 -20.22 19.73 -15.99
N ARG A 440 -19.69 20.96 -15.95
CA ARG A 440 -18.35 21.26 -16.50
C ARG A 440 -17.25 20.47 -15.78
N LYS A 441 -17.28 20.45 -14.45
CA LYS A 441 -16.32 19.70 -13.63
C LYS A 441 -16.41 18.19 -13.91
N THR A 442 -17.61 17.64 -14.04
CA THR A 442 -17.80 16.22 -14.37
C THR A 442 -17.23 15.88 -15.74
N GLY A 443 -17.42 16.74 -16.74
CA GLY A 443 -16.78 16.59 -18.05
C GLY A 443 -15.25 16.60 -17.95
N ALA A 444 -14.69 17.56 -17.22
CA ALA A 444 -13.24 17.66 -17.01
C ALA A 444 -12.67 16.44 -16.26
N VAL A 445 -13.37 15.94 -15.23
CA VAL A 445 -12.97 14.72 -14.49
C VAL A 445 -13.02 13.50 -15.40
N ARG A 446 -14.09 13.33 -16.19
CA ARG A 446 -14.19 12.21 -17.15
C ARG A 446 -13.02 12.23 -18.14
N ASP A 447 -12.72 13.40 -18.70
CA ASP A 447 -11.67 13.55 -19.72
C ASP A 447 -10.28 13.36 -19.12
N GLY A 448 -10.04 13.92 -17.93
CA GLY A 448 -8.83 13.67 -17.15
C GLY A 448 -8.64 12.20 -16.78
N MET A 449 -9.68 11.54 -16.28
CA MET A 449 -9.64 10.10 -15.99
C MET A 449 -9.35 9.27 -17.24
N ARG A 450 -9.96 9.61 -18.39
CA ARG A 450 -9.65 8.93 -19.66
C ARG A 450 -8.16 9.03 -20.00
N ARG A 451 -7.55 10.20 -19.79
CA ARG A 451 -6.13 10.43 -20.07
C ARG A 451 -5.19 9.79 -19.06
N GLY A 452 -5.55 9.79 -17.77
CA GLY A 452 -4.73 9.17 -16.72
C GLY A 452 -4.86 7.65 -16.64
N ARG A 453 -5.92 7.04 -17.19
CA ARG A 453 -6.18 5.59 -17.09
C ARG A 453 -5.02 4.69 -17.54
N PRO A 454 -4.30 4.97 -18.66
CA PRO A 454 -3.12 4.19 -19.03
C PRO A 454 -1.98 4.22 -18.00
N HIS A 455 -1.97 5.22 -17.12
CA HIS A 455 -0.91 5.48 -16.15
C HIS A 455 -1.34 5.19 -14.70
N ALA A 456 -2.53 4.63 -14.47
CA ALA A 456 -3.10 4.45 -13.13
C ALA A 456 -2.23 3.62 -12.16
N ARG A 457 -1.31 2.79 -12.69
CA ARG A 457 -0.37 1.97 -11.90
C ARG A 457 1.07 2.49 -11.89
N VAL A 458 1.31 3.66 -12.45
CA VAL A 458 2.64 4.28 -12.55
C VAL A 458 2.55 5.67 -11.91
N PRO A 459 2.80 5.80 -10.58
CA PRO A 459 2.54 7.03 -9.83
C PRO A 459 3.13 8.30 -10.44
N LEU A 460 4.38 8.23 -10.92
CA LEU A 460 5.04 9.36 -11.58
C LEU A 460 4.27 9.82 -12.84
N GLU A 461 3.92 8.89 -13.73
CA GLU A 461 3.19 9.20 -14.96
C GLU A 461 1.77 9.67 -14.68
N LEU A 462 1.14 9.14 -13.63
CA LEU A 462 -0.18 9.58 -13.19
C LEU A 462 -0.14 11.04 -12.72
N LEU A 463 0.80 11.38 -11.83
CA LEU A 463 1.00 12.77 -11.39
C LEU A 463 1.31 13.70 -12.57
N ARG A 464 2.23 13.30 -13.43
CA ARG A 464 2.63 14.04 -14.64
C ARG A 464 1.44 14.38 -15.53
N THR A 465 0.56 13.40 -15.74
CA THR A 465 -0.53 13.52 -16.71
C THR A 465 -1.68 14.37 -16.17
N VAL A 466 -2.12 14.15 -14.92
CA VAL A 466 -3.42 14.65 -14.44
C VAL A 466 -3.40 15.43 -13.13
N ALA A 467 -2.26 15.64 -12.47
CA ALA A 467 -2.22 16.30 -11.16
C ALA A 467 -1.87 17.81 -11.23
N GLY A 468 -1.27 18.33 -10.16
CA GLY A 468 -0.60 19.64 -10.10
C GLY A 468 0.72 19.51 -9.34
N ALA A 469 1.57 20.53 -9.40
CA ALA A 469 2.87 20.50 -8.74
C ALA A 469 2.72 20.44 -7.21
N GLU A 470 1.70 21.10 -6.66
CA GLU A 470 1.36 21.06 -5.24
C GLU A 470 0.89 19.68 -4.79
N ILE A 471 0.05 18.97 -5.56
CA ILE A 471 -0.33 17.58 -5.27
C ILE A 471 0.88 16.64 -5.37
N ALA A 472 1.73 16.79 -6.38
CA ALA A 472 2.95 15.99 -6.52
C ALA A 472 3.93 16.22 -5.35
N ALA A 473 4.11 17.48 -4.94
CA ALA A 473 4.91 17.81 -3.77
C ALA A 473 4.31 17.25 -2.47
N MET A 474 2.98 17.32 -2.28
CA MET A 474 2.33 16.69 -1.13
C MET A 474 2.54 15.17 -1.11
N ALA A 475 2.52 14.50 -2.26
CA ALA A 475 2.78 13.06 -2.31
C ALA A 475 4.20 12.72 -1.84
N GLY A 476 5.20 13.48 -2.32
CA GLY A 476 6.59 13.36 -1.86
C GLY A 476 6.77 13.69 -0.37
N PHE A 477 6.09 14.73 0.12
CA PHE A 477 6.09 15.14 1.53
C PHE A 477 5.54 14.06 2.46
N LEU A 478 4.38 13.47 2.11
CA LEU A 478 3.72 12.45 2.91
C LEU A 478 4.51 11.14 2.95
N ALA A 479 5.06 10.71 1.81
CA ALA A 479 5.91 9.52 1.73
C ALA A 479 7.21 9.73 2.53
N GLN A 480 7.85 10.89 2.39
CA GLN A 480 9.07 11.20 3.14
C GLN A 480 8.82 11.30 4.64
N ALA A 481 7.71 11.92 5.08
CA ALA A 481 7.36 11.97 6.50
C ALA A 481 7.24 10.56 7.10
N ALA A 482 6.62 9.62 6.38
CA ALA A 482 6.51 8.24 6.82
C ALA A 482 7.88 7.53 6.84
N LEU A 483 8.72 7.74 5.82
CA LEU A 483 10.10 7.21 5.77
C LEU A 483 10.94 7.71 6.96
N ARG A 484 10.75 8.98 7.33
CA ARG A 484 11.39 9.64 8.47
C ARG A 484 10.74 9.30 9.81
N ARG A 485 9.72 8.42 9.83
CA ARG A 485 9.00 7.99 11.03
C ARG A 485 8.33 9.13 11.79
N THR A 486 7.79 10.11 11.06
CA THR A 486 7.08 11.26 11.63
C THR A 486 5.58 11.11 11.36
N PRO A 487 4.72 11.14 12.40
CA PRO A 487 3.28 11.04 12.22
C PRO A 487 2.71 12.23 11.44
N VAL A 488 1.67 11.99 10.65
CA VAL A 488 0.96 13.04 9.88
C VAL A 488 -0.54 13.01 10.15
N ILE A 489 -1.17 14.17 10.34
CA ILE A 489 -2.63 14.31 10.26
C ILE A 489 -3.01 14.81 8.86
N LEU A 490 -3.80 14.01 8.14
CA LEU A 490 -4.33 14.35 6.82
C LEU A 490 -5.53 15.31 6.95
N ASP A 491 -5.64 16.26 6.03
CA ASP A 491 -6.73 17.22 5.96
C ASP A 491 -7.93 16.68 5.16
N GLY A 492 -8.25 17.30 4.02
CA GLY A 492 -9.39 16.95 3.17
C GLY A 492 -9.00 16.19 1.90
N LEU A 493 -9.94 16.19 0.94
CA LEU A 493 -9.86 15.42 -0.32
C LEU A 493 -8.51 15.52 -1.03
N VAL A 494 -7.99 16.73 -1.23
CA VAL A 494 -6.81 16.95 -2.08
C VAL A 494 -5.56 16.36 -1.42
N VAL A 495 -5.40 16.56 -0.12
CA VAL A 495 -4.31 15.95 0.67
C VAL A 495 -4.43 14.43 0.65
N THR A 496 -5.64 13.88 0.84
CA THR A 496 -5.85 12.43 0.82
C THR A 496 -5.66 11.83 -0.58
N ALA A 497 -5.94 12.57 -1.65
CA ALA A 497 -5.61 12.15 -3.02
C ALA A 497 -4.09 12.07 -3.23
N ALA A 498 -3.32 13.03 -2.71
CA ALA A 498 -1.86 12.94 -2.68
C ALA A 498 -1.37 11.78 -1.81
N ALA A 499 -2.05 11.50 -0.69
CA ALA A 499 -1.75 10.38 0.20
C ALA A 499 -1.93 9.01 -0.47
N LEU A 500 -2.94 8.84 -1.33
CA LEU A 500 -3.10 7.62 -2.13
C LEU A 500 -1.88 7.37 -3.01
N VAL A 501 -1.44 8.39 -3.75
CA VAL A 501 -0.25 8.31 -4.60
C VAL A 501 1.01 8.07 -3.77
N ALA A 502 1.13 8.73 -2.62
CA ALA A 502 2.25 8.55 -1.69
C ALA A 502 2.33 7.11 -1.17
N ASN A 503 1.21 6.49 -0.80
CA ASN A 503 1.20 5.11 -0.32
C ASN A 503 1.47 4.09 -1.44
N ASP A 504 1.14 4.41 -2.69
CA ASP A 504 1.52 3.59 -3.84
C ASP A 504 3.03 3.68 -4.13
N MET A 505 3.64 4.86 -3.98
CA MET A 505 5.10 5.05 -4.13
C MET A 505 5.88 4.48 -2.94
N ALA A 506 5.32 4.57 -1.73
CA ALA A 506 5.94 4.16 -0.47
C ALA A 506 5.00 3.22 0.30
N PRO A 507 4.93 1.93 -0.07
CA PRO A 507 4.06 0.97 0.59
C PRO A 507 4.31 0.90 2.10
N GLY A 508 3.23 1.03 2.88
CA GLY A 508 3.27 1.10 4.34
C GLY A 508 3.15 2.51 4.91
N ALA A 509 3.29 3.55 4.08
CA ALA A 509 3.24 4.94 4.53
C ALA A 509 1.93 5.31 5.26
N ARG A 510 0.80 4.70 4.87
CA ARG A 510 -0.50 4.94 5.52
C ARG A 510 -0.53 4.66 7.03
N GLU A 511 0.33 3.78 7.54
CA GLU A 511 0.39 3.46 8.97
C GLU A 511 0.91 4.63 9.83
N TRP A 512 1.56 5.61 9.18
CA TRP A 512 2.06 6.84 9.80
C TRP A 512 1.07 8.00 9.72
N TRP A 513 -0.13 7.78 9.21
CA TRP A 513 -1.10 8.83 8.97
C TRP A 513 -2.38 8.63 9.79
N LEU A 514 -2.98 9.75 10.17
CA LEU A 514 -4.29 9.81 10.79
C LEU A 514 -5.18 10.74 9.97
N ALA A 515 -6.40 10.32 9.66
CA ALA A 515 -7.35 11.19 8.96
C ALA A 515 -7.95 12.21 9.94
N GLY A 516 -7.69 13.50 9.73
CA GLY A 516 -8.18 14.56 10.62
C GLY A 516 -9.70 14.71 10.56
N HIS A 517 -10.28 14.77 9.36
CA HIS A 517 -11.72 14.90 9.21
C HIS A 517 -12.29 14.18 7.98
N ARG A 518 -13.61 14.01 7.92
CA ARG A 518 -14.34 13.68 6.71
C ARG A 518 -14.82 14.97 6.04
N SER A 519 -14.11 15.38 4.99
CA SER A 519 -14.60 16.42 4.07
C SER A 519 -15.98 16.06 3.48
N ALA A 520 -16.78 17.08 3.17
CA ALA A 520 -18.06 16.95 2.48
C ALA A 520 -17.94 16.56 0.98
N GLU A 521 -16.71 16.46 0.44
CA GLU A 521 -16.48 15.95 -0.92
C GLU A 521 -16.71 14.42 -1.00
N PRO A 522 -17.54 13.91 -1.92
CA PRO A 522 -17.85 12.47 -2.03
C PRO A 522 -16.61 11.59 -2.22
N ALA A 523 -15.68 12.02 -3.08
CA ALA A 523 -14.43 11.33 -3.33
C ALA A 523 -13.59 11.09 -2.06
N HIS A 524 -13.73 11.94 -1.04
CA HIS A 524 -12.89 11.81 0.16
C HIS A 524 -13.22 10.55 0.94
N THR A 525 -14.51 10.19 1.03
CA THR A 525 -14.92 8.95 1.71
C THR A 525 -14.37 7.71 1.00
N ILE A 526 -14.32 7.75 -0.33
CA ILE A 526 -13.77 6.66 -1.14
C ILE A 526 -12.25 6.55 -0.94
N ALA A 527 -11.55 7.68 -0.97
CA ALA A 527 -10.11 7.74 -0.72
C ALA A 527 -9.73 7.22 0.68
N LEU A 528 -10.48 7.63 1.71
CA LEU A 528 -10.28 7.17 3.09
C LEU A 528 -10.49 5.66 3.23
N ARG A 529 -11.50 5.09 2.55
CA ARG A 529 -11.71 3.63 2.54
C ARG A 529 -10.57 2.89 1.85
N GLN A 530 -10.05 3.42 0.74
CA GLN A 530 -8.92 2.81 0.04
C GLN A 530 -7.64 2.81 0.90
N LEU A 531 -7.45 3.85 1.72
CA LEU A 531 -6.34 3.94 2.67
C LEU A 531 -6.61 3.21 4.00
N ASP A 532 -7.79 2.64 4.21
CA ASP A 532 -8.23 2.07 5.49
C ASP A 532 -8.07 3.06 6.67
N LEU A 533 -8.41 4.34 6.45
CA LEU A 533 -8.32 5.40 7.44
C LEU A 533 -9.71 5.87 7.89
N GLU A 534 -9.95 5.82 9.19
CA GLU A 534 -11.17 6.37 9.79
C GLU A 534 -10.95 7.82 10.27
N PRO A 535 -11.70 8.81 9.77
CA PRO A 535 -11.51 10.22 10.11
C PRO A 535 -11.91 10.52 11.55
N LEU A 536 -11.17 11.38 12.26
CA LEU A 536 -11.49 11.76 13.65
C LEU A 536 -12.75 12.61 13.76
N LEU A 537 -12.97 13.50 12.80
CA LEU A 537 -14.04 14.50 12.85
C LEU A 537 -14.97 14.40 11.63
N GLU A 538 -16.25 14.66 11.83
CA GLU A 538 -17.24 14.76 10.75
C GLU A 538 -18.05 16.05 10.93
N LEU A 539 -17.53 17.14 10.36
CA LEU A 539 -18.05 18.50 10.55
C LEU A 539 -18.60 19.11 9.26
N SER A 540 -18.73 18.32 8.19
CA SER A 540 -19.13 18.79 6.85
C SER A 540 -18.25 19.92 6.28
N MET A 541 -16.99 19.99 6.73
CA MET A 541 -15.99 20.95 6.26
C MET A 541 -15.55 20.61 4.84
N ARG A 542 -15.12 21.62 4.07
CA ARG A 542 -14.61 21.48 2.70
C ARG A 542 -13.76 22.68 2.26
N LEU A 543 -13.14 23.35 3.22
CA LEU A 543 -12.30 24.53 2.97
C LEU A 543 -10.94 24.13 2.36
N GLY A 544 -10.30 23.11 2.92
CA GLY A 544 -8.90 22.79 2.62
C GLY A 544 -7.94 23.53 3.55
N GLU A 545 -6.78 23.95 3.02
CA GLU A 545 -5.76 24.73 3.72
C GLU A 545 -5.09 24.03 4.93
N GLY A 546 -5.42 22.75 5.22
CA GLY A 546 -4.98 22.09 6.46
C GLY A 546 -5.90 22.36 7.66
N SER A 547 -7.05 23.01 7.43
CA SER A 547 -7.96 23.44 8.51
C SER A 547 -8.62 22.27 9.26
N GLY A 548 -8.98 21.19 8.58
CA GLY A 548 -9.51 19.96 9.19
C GLY A 548 -8.46 19.22 10.01
N ALA A 549 -7.22 19.13 9.50
CA ALA A 549 -6.09 18.56 10.25
C ALA A 549 -5.82 19.34 11.55
N LEU A 550 -5.76 20.67 11.47
CA LEU A 550 -5.58 21.53 12.64
C LEU A 550 -6.76 21.46 13.63
N THR A 551 -7.99 21.29 13.15
CA THR A 551 -9.16 21.11 14.02
C THR A 551 -9.11 19.77 14.76
N ALA A 552 -8.49 18.74 14.16
CA ALA A 552 -8.31 17.43 14.76
C ALA A 552 -7.13 17.36 15.76
N LEU A 553 -6.13 18.24 15.62
CA LEU A 553 -4.96 18.33 16.51
C LEU A 553 -5.30 18.30 18.01
N PRO A 554 -6.22 19.13 18.54
CA PRO A 554 -6.56 19.08 19.97
C PRO A 554 -7.16 17.74 20.43
N VAL A 555 -7.81 16.98 19.53
CA VAL A 555 -8.31 15.63 19.83
C VAL A 555 -7.14 14.67 20.01
N VAL A 556 -6.14 14.74 19.12
CA VAL A 556 -4.91 13.93 19.22
C VAL A 556 -4.12 14.30 20.48
N GLN A 557 -3.97 15.59 20.78
CA GLN A 557 -3.33 16.05 22.02
C GLN A 557 -4.08 15.55 23.27
N SER A 558 -5.41 15.52 23.24
CA SER A 558 -6.23 14.97 24.33
C SER A 558 -6.03 13.47 24.51
N ALA A 559 -5.91 12.71 23.42
CA ALA A 559 -5.61 11.28 23.47
C ALA A 559 -4.24 11.01 24.13
N VAL A 560 -3.20 11.76 23.73
CA VAL A 560 -1.86 11.67 24.34
C VAL A 560 -1.89 12.05 25.82
N ALA A 561 -2.51 13.18 26.16
CA ALA A 561 -2.57 13.67 27.53
C ALA A 561 -3.35 12.73 28.47
N THR A 562 -4.46 12.16 28.02
CA THR A 562 -5.24 11.22 28.84
C THR A 562 -4.47 9.93 29.11
N LEU A 563 -3.78 9.36 28.11
CA LEU A 563 -2.93 8.19 28.33
C LEU A 563 -1.74 8.50 29.25
N ALA A 564 -1.13 9.67 29.12
CA ALA A 564 0.04 10.05 29.91
C ALA A 564 -0.33 10.39 31.36
N SER A 565 -1.42 11.13 31.59
CA SER A 565 -1.68 11.83 32.86
C SER A 565 -2.81 11.27 33.72
N MET A 566 -3.69 10.42 33.20
CA MET A 566 -4.69 9.78 34.05
C MET A 566 -4.03 8.83 35.05
N ALA A 567 -4.54 8.83 36.28
CA ALA A 567 -4.12 7.88 37.31
C ALA A 567 -4.60 6.47 36.97
N THR A 568 -3.81 5.47 37.32
CA THR A 568 -4.21 4.06 37.34
C THR A 568 -5.12 3.75 38.54
N PHE A 569 -5.90 2.68 38.47
CA PHE A 569 -6.71 2.21 39.61
C PHE A 569 -5.87 2.04 40.89
N SER A 570 -4.63 1.52 40.73
CA SER A 570 -3.68 1.37 41.83
C SER A 570 -3.26 2.69 42.46
N GLU A 571 -2.96 3.72 41.66
CA GLU A 571 -2.54 5.04 42.14
C GLU A 571 -3.70 5.79 42.79
N ALA A 572 -4.91 5.65 42.24
CA ALA A 572 -6.11 6.30 42.74
C ALA A 572 -6.75 5.59 43.96
N ALA A 573 -6.20 4.43 44.38
CA ALA A 573 -6.75 3.57 45.42
C ALA A 573 -8.24 3.21 45.19
N VAL A 574 -8.66 3.14 43.92
CA VAL A 574 -10.01 2.73 43.54
C VAL A 574 -10.02 1.22 43.44
N SER A 575 -10.92 0.56 44.16
CA SER A 575 -11.08 -0.89 44.09
C SER A 575 -11.35 -1.32 42.65
N GLY A 576 -10.44 -2.11 42.07
CA GLY A 576 -10.64 -2.66 40.72
C GLY A 576 -11.85 -3.60 40.68
N ALA A 577 -12.52 -3.67 39.52
CA ALA A 577 -13.50 -4.71 39.27
C ALA A 577 -12.78 -6.08 39.33
N ALA A 578 -13.38 -7.06 40.01
CA ALA A 578 -12.81 -8.39 40.15
C ALA A 578 -12.51 -9.02 38.77
N ASP A 579 -11.34 -9.66 38.68
CA ASP A 579 -10.91 -10.43 37.51
C ASP A 579 -12.00 -11.45 37.11
N PRO A 580 -12.49 -11.47 35.85
CA PRO A 580 -13.52 -12.41 35.40
C PRO A 580 -13.11 -13.88 35.52
N THR A 581 -11.83 -14.15 35.80
CA THR A 581 -11.30 -15.50 36.02
C THR A 581 -11.45 -16.01 37.46
N SER A 582 -11.92 -15.17 38.40
CA SER A 582 -12.22 -15.59 39.78
C SER A 582 -13.62 -16.20 39.91
N VAL A 583 -13.88 -17.28 39.16
CA VAL A 583 -15.02 -18.15 39.47
C VAL A 583 -14.70 -18.91 40.75
N ASN A 584 -15.40 -18.53 41.81
CA ASN A 584 -15.42 -19.21 43.09
C ASN A 584 -15.89 -20.66 42.89
N PRO A 585 -15.12 -21.71 43.30
CA PRO A 585 -15.50 -23.10 43.05
C PRO A 585 -16.59 -23.65 43.99
N GLU A 586 -17.23 -22.81 44.80
CA GLU A 586 -18.33 -23.25 45.68
C GLU A 586 -19.50 -22.26 45.65
N ARG A 587 -20.50 -22.55 44.79
CA ARG A 587 -21.94 -22.49 45.12
C ARG A 587 -22.82 -22.98 43.97
#